data_AF-A0A2L2L8Q0-F1
#
_entry.id   AF-A0A2L2L8Q0-F1
#
_cell.length_a   1.000
_cell.length_b   1.000
_cell.length_c   1.000
_cell.angle_alpha   90.00
_cell.angle_beta   90.00
_cell.angle_gamma   90.00
#
_symmetry.space_group_name_H-M   'P 1'
#
loop_
_entity.id
_entity.type
_entity.pdbx_description
1 polymer ?
#
loop_
_entity_poly.entity_id
_entity_poly.type
_entity_poly.pdbx_seq_one_letter_code
_entity_poly.pdbx_strand_id
1 'polypeptide(L)'
;MSDRHSQVVEAIVNTPVEVLERGAVAILQNLADKFPDLSRDEFTNAMDEAMSVFEERMEKASAEITSMEQLAPLFDGLPEGTPLEECARIKGERGDPLALTFLKWMAQQAGGVQ
;
A
#
# COMPACT_ATOMS: atom_id res chain seq x y z
N MET A 1 24.67 -6.61 5.42
CA MET A 1 24.84 -5.81 6.65
C MET A 1 23.90 -4.64 6.51
N SER A 2 22.88 -4.51 7.36
CA SER A 2 21.99 -3.35 7.29
C SER A 2 22.73 -2.14 7.84
N ASP A 3 22.87 -1.09 7.02
CA ASP A 3 23.51 0.16 7.42
C ASP A 3 22.69 0.82 8.54
N ARG A 4 23.37 1.49 9.48
CA ARG A 4 22.71 2.14 10.64
C ARG A 4 21.64 3.12 10.17
N HIS A 5 21.93 3.85 9.09
CA HIS A 5 20.98 4.77 8.45
C HIS A 5 19.70 4.05 7.99
N SER A 6 19.83 2.92 7.28
CA SER A 6 18.67 2.13 6.84
C SER A 6 17.81 1.62 8.01
N GLN A 7 18.42 1.26 9.14
CA GLN A 7 17.68 0.85 10.34
C GLN A 7 16.88 1.99 10.97
N VAL A 8 17.42 3.22 10.93
CA VAL A 8 16.72 4.42 11.42
C VAL A 8 15.56 4.76 10.48
N VAL A 9 15.76 4.72 9.16
CA VAL A 9 14.69 4.91 8.16
C VAL A 9 13.57 3.91 8.37
N GLU A 10 13.89 2.62 8.52
CA GLU A 10 12.89 1.57 8.77
C GLU A 10 12.13 1.79 10.09
N ALA A 11 12.81 2.24 11.14
CA ALA A 11 12.18 2.56 12.40
C ALA A 11 11.23 3.77 12.31
N ILE A 12 11.58 4.79 11.52
CA ILE A 12 10.71 5.93 11.22
C ILE A 12 9.48 5.47 10.43
N VAL A 13 9.70 4.73 9.34
CA VAL A 13 8.63 4.27 8.44
C VAL A 13 7.61 3.37 9.14
N ASN A 14 8.05 2.58 10.11
CA ASN A 14 7.20 1.70 10.90
C ASN A 14 6.79 2.31 12.25
N THR A 15 6.99 3.62 12.45
CA THR A 15 6.50 4.31 13.64
C THR A 15 4.96 4.28 13.64
N PRO A 16 4.31 3.92 14.77
CA PRO A 16 2.86 3.91 14.86
C PRO A 16 2.25 5.26 14.50
N VAL A 17 1.08 5.25 13.86
CA VAL A 17 0.44 6.48 13.37
C VAL A 17 0.14 7.46 14.51
N GLU A 18 -0.17 6.93 15.70
CA GLU A 18 -0.45 7.71 16.90
C GLU A 18 0.78 8.48 17.41
N VAL A 19 1.99 8.02 17.05
CA VAL A 19 3.26 8.69 17.33
C VAL A 19 3.59 9.68 16.21
N LEU A 20 3.33 9.33 14.95
CA LEU A 20 3.50 10.22 13.80
C LEU A 20 2.64 11.49 13.95
N GLU A 21 1.39 11.35 14.36
CA GLU A 21 0.45 12.47 14.57
C GLU A 21 0.90 13.46 15.66
N ARG A 22 1.75 13.01 16.59
CA ARG A 22 2.32 13.87 17.64
C ARG A 22 3.54 14.67 17.15
N GLY A 23 4.00 14.43 15.92
CA GLY A 23 5.06 15.16 15.26
C GLY A 23 6.49 14.69 15.60
N ALA A 24 7.48 15.37 15.00
CA ALA A 24 8.87 14.94 14.97
C ALA A 24 9.52 14.68 16.35
N VAL A 25 9.10 15.42 17.39
CA VAL A 25 9.63 15.23 18.75
C VAL A 25 9.23 13.88 19.35
N ALA A 26 7.99 13.44 19.10
CA ALA A 26 7.52 12.14 19.58
C ALA A 26 8.19 10.98 18.82
N ILE A 27 8.45 11.17 17.53
CA ILE A 27 9.22 10.22 16.71
C ILE A 27 10.65 10.11 17.26
N LEU A 28 11.32 11.24 17.52
CA LEU A 28 12.64 11.25 18.14
C LEU A 28 12.67 10.53 19.49
N GLN A 29 11.67 10.75 20.35
CA GLN A 29 11.55 10.05 21.64
C GLN A 29 11.38 8.54 21.44
N ASN A 30 10.56 8.11 20.48
CA ASN A 30 10.37 6.71 20.14
C ASN A 30 11.65 6.05 19.57
N LEU A 31 12.50 6.83 18.91
CA LEU A 31 13.77 6.36 18.36
C LEU A 31 14.91 6.39 19.38
N ALA A 32 14.86 7.27 20.39
CA ALA A 32 15.92 7.42 21.39
C ALA A 32 16.21 6.12 22.16
N ASP A 33 15.20 5.29 22.41
CA ASP A 33 15.36 3.99 23.07
C ASP A 33 16.12 2.97 22.19
N LYS A 34 16.02 3.11 20.86
CA LYS A 34 16.63 2.20 19.88
C LYS A 34 17.99 2.71 19.38
N PHE A 35 18.16 4.03 19.34
CA PHE A 35 19.32 4.73 18.82
C PHE A 35 19.70 5.88 19.77
N PRO A 36 20.27 5.58 20.95
CA PRO A 36 20.56 6.59 21.98
C PRO A 36 21.60 7.63 21.53
N ASP A 37 22.47 7.27 20.59
CA ASP A 37 23.50 8.15 20.03
C ASP A 37 23.10 8.71 18.65
N LEU A 38 21.80 8.74 18.31
CA LEU A 38 21.33 9.27 17.04
C LEU A 38 21.53 10.79 17.01
N SER A 39 22.38 11.26 16.11
CA SER A 39 22.57 12.69 15.91
C SER A 39 21.36 13.32 15.20
N ARG A 40 21.19 14.63 15.39
CA ARG A 40 20.12 15.38 14.71
C ARG A 40 20.24 15.31 13.18
N ASP A 41 21.45 15.30 12.66
CA ASP A 41 21.71 15.26 11.21
C ASP A 41 21.37 13.88 10.64
N GLU A 42 21.75 12.79 11.33
CA GLU A 42 21.34 11.42 10.97
C GLU A 42 19.82 11.27 11.00
N PHE A 43 19.14 11.81 12.02
CA PHE A 43 17.70 11.80 12.10
C PHE A 43 17.04 12.56 10.94
N THR A 44 17.54 13.77 10.64
CA THR A 44 16.97 14.60 9.57
C THR A 44 17.11 13.91 8.22
N ASN A 45 18.31 13.38 7.92
CA ASN A 45 18.55 12.65 6.67
C ASN A 45 17.68 11.39 6.57
N ALA A 46 17.50 10.66 7.67
CA ALA A 46 16.65 9.47 7.68
C ALA A 46 15.16 9.80 7.56
N MET A 47 14.72 10.95 8.10
CA MET A 47 13.35 11.45 7.95
C MET A 47 13.06 11.84 6.50
N ASP A 48 13.99 12.49 5.81
CA ASP A 48 13.82 12.86 4.40
C ASP A 48 13.65 11.63 3.51
N GLU A 49 14.46 10.59 3.71
CA GLU A 49 14.32 9.32 2.99
C GLU A 49 13.03 8.58 3.37
N ALA A 50 12.67 8.56 4.66
CA ALA A 50 11.42 7.98 5.12
C ALA A 50 10.20 8.68 4.50
N MET A 51 10.25 10.00 4.29
CA MET A 51 9.19 10.74 3.60
C MET A 51 9.03 10.27 2.15
N SER A 52 10.12 10.08 1.40
CA SER A 52 10.04 9.49 0.06
C SER A 52 9.42 8.09 0.06
N VAL A 53 9.77 7.25 1.05
CA VAL A 53 9.14 5.92 1.21
C VAL A 53 7.66 6.03 1.53
N PHE A 54 7.24 7.00 2.34
CA PHE A 54 5.81 7.25 2.62
C PHE A 54 5.07 7.72 1.37
N GLU A 55 5.64 8.64 0.60
CA GLU A 55 5.06 9.11 -0.67
C GLU A 55 4.87 7.94 -1.64
N GLU A 56 5.89 7.10 -1.85
CA GLU A 56 5.76 5.90 -2.70
C GLU A 56 4.69 4.92 -2.18
N ARG A 57 4.59 4.74 -0.87
CA ARG A 57 3.55 3.89 -0.26
C ARG A 57 2.17 4.50 -0.45
N MET A 58 2.03 5.82 -0.34
CA MET A 58 0.78 6.52 -0.56
C MET A 58 0.36 6.47 -2.03
N GLU A 59 1.30 6.63 -2.97
CA GLU A 59 1.03 6.48 -4.39
C GLU A 59 0.58 5.06 -4.74
N LYS A 60 1.27 4.04 -4.19
CA LYS A 60 0.86 2.63 -4.36
C LYS A 60 -0.51 2.35 -3.75
N ALA A 61 -0.75 2.80 -2.52
CA ALA A 61 -2.04 2.63 -1.86
C ALA A 61 -3.16 3.37 -2.61
N SER A 62 -2.90 4.56 -3.13
CA SER A 62 -3.84 5.32 -3.96
C SER A 62 -4.14 4.60 -5.28
N ALA A 63 -3.12 4.04 -5.93
CA ALA A 63 -3.28 3.23 -7.14
C ALA A 63 -4.09 1.95 -6.87
N GLU A 64 -3.86 1.29 -5.72
CA GLU A 64 -4.63 0.13 -5.28
C GLU A 64 -6.08 0.49 -4.98
N ILE A 65 -6.33 1.58 -4.24
CA ILE A 65 -7.67 2.09 -3.95
C ILE A 65 -8.40 2.44 -5.25
N THR A 66 -7.73 3.16 -6.18
CA THR A 66 -8.30 3.52 -7.48
C THR A 66 -8.64 2.26 -8.28
N SER A 67 -7.79 1.24 -8.24
CA SER A 67 -8.05 -0.05 -8.91
C SER A 67 -9.23 -0.78 -8.27
N MET A 68 -9.35 -0.75 -6.94
CA MET A 68 -10.47 -1.35 -6.22
C MET A 68 -11.79 -0.61 -6.50
N GLU A 69 -11.78 0.73 -6.53
CA GLU A 69 -12.95 1.54 -6.90
C GLU A 69 -13.40 1.26 -8.34
N GLN A 70 -12.47 1.04 -9.27
CA GLN A 70 -12.80 0.66 -10.65
C GLN A 70 -13.43 -0.73 -10.75
N LEU A 71 -13.17 -1.62 -9.79
CA LEU A 71 -13.76 -2.96 -9.71
C LEU A 71 -15.04 -3.00 -8.86
N ALA A 72 -15.31 -1.98 -8.04
CA ALA A 72 -16.53 -1.90 -7.22
C ALA A 72 -17.82 -2.15 -8.03
N PRO A 73 -17.98 -1.63 -9.26
CA PRO A 73 -19.16 -1.91 -10.07
C PRO A 73 -19.33 -3.38 -10.44
N LEU A 74 -18.32 -4.25 -10.31
CA LEU A 74 -18.50 -5.69 -10.53
C LEU A 74 -19.33 -6.35 -9.43
N PHE A 75 -19.32 -5.80 -8.22
CA PHE A 75 -20.06 -6.34 -7.07
C PHE A 75 -21.51 -5.83 -7.01
N ASP A 76 -21.85 -4.75 -7.72
CA ASP A 76 -23.18 -4.13 -7.64
C ASP A 76 -24.32 -5.11 -7.99
N GLY A 77 -25.32 -5.18 -7.12
CA GLY A 77 -26.52 -6.00 -7.33
C GLY A 77 -26.29 -7.52 -7.15
N LEU A 78 -25.16 -7.92 -6.57
CA LEU A 78 -24.86 -9.30 -6.19
C LEU A 78 -24.84 -9.45 -4.66
N PRO A 79 -25.06 -10.68 -4.14
CA PRO A 79 -24.99 -10.93 -2.70
C PRO A 79 -23.62 -10.59 -2.13
N GLU A 80 -23.61 -10.03 -0.91
CA GLU A 80 -22.38 -9.78 -0.17
C GLU A 80 -21.60 -11.09 0.06
N GLY A 81 -20.27 -11.03 -0.09
CA GLY A 81 -19.41 -12.21 0.01
C GLY A 81 -19.31 -13.04 -1.28
N THR A 82 -19.95 -12.64 -2.38
CA THR A 82 -19.74 -13.27 -3.69
C THR A 82 -18.29 -13.01 -4.14
N PRO A 83 -17.50 -14.04 -4.49
CA PRO A 83 -16.13 -13.86 -4.98
C PRO A 83 -16.07 -13.01 -6.24
N LEU A 84 -15.03 -12.18 -6.38
CA LEU A 84 -14.85 -11.26 -7.51
C LEU A 84 -14.91 -11.97 -8.87
N GLU A 85 -14.30 -13.15 -9.01
CA GLU A 85 -14.31 -13.93 -10.25
C GLU A 85 -15.73 -14.37 -10.63
N GLU A 86 -16.53 -14.77 -9.64
CA GLU A 86 -17.92 -15.19 -9.84
C GLU A 86 -18.81 -13.98 -10.16
N CYS A 87 -18.56 -12.83 -9.53
CA CYS A 87 -19.19 -11.57 -9.89
C CYS A 87 -18.93 -11.21 -11.36
N ALA A 88 -17.67 -11.28 -11.79
CA ALA A 88 -17.27 -11.00 -13.16
C ALA A 88 -17.86 -12.03 -14.15
N ARG A 89 -17.96 -13.31 -13.79
CA ARG A 89 -18.63 -14.32 -14.63
C ARG A 89 -20.11 -14.00 -14.83
N ILE A 90 -20.85 -13.79 -13.73
CA ILE A 90 -22.29 -13.51 -13.76
C ILE A 90 -22.59 -12.23 -14.57
N LYS A 91 -21.79 -11.18 -14.39
CA LYS A 91 -21.97 -9.93 -15.14
C LYS A 91 -21.47 -10.01 -16.58
N GLY A 92 -20.40 -10.77 -16.83
CA GLY A 92 -19.89 -11.04 -18.18
C GLY A 92 -20.92 -11.78 -19.04
N GLU A 93 -21.65 -12.75 -18.47
CA GLU A 93 -22.78 -13.42 -19.14
C GLU A 93 -23.90 -12.46 -19.54
N ARG A 94 -24.05 -11.34 -18.82
CA ARG A 94 -25.00 -10.26 -19.10
C ARG A 94 -24.45 -9.19 -20.04
N GLY A 95 -23.21 -9.34 -20.52
CA GLY A 95 -22.57 -8.42 -21.44
C GLY A 95 -21.96 -7.18 -20.79
N ASP A 96 -21.71 -7.19 -19.47
CA ASP A 96 -21.07 -6.08 -18.78
C ASP A 96 -19.62 -5.87 -19.31
N PRO A 97 -19.28 -4.70 -19.87
CA PRO A 97 -17.97 -4.46 -20.48
C PRO A 97 -16.80 -4.51 -19.48
N LEU A 98 -17.03 -4.10 -18.23
CA LEU A 98 -16.02 -4.15 -17.17
C LEU A 98 -15.74 -5.61 -16.80
N ALA A 99 -16.80 -6.41 -16.67
CA ALA A 99 -16.70 -7.83 -16.36
C ALA A 99 -15.98 -8.63 -17.46
N LEU A 100 -16.31 -8.36 -18.73
CA LEU A 100 -15.63 -8.98 -19.88
C LEU A 100 -14.15 -8.58 -19.97
N THR A 101 -13.83 -7.32 -19.66
CA THR A 101 -12.44 -6.84 -19.62
C THR A 101 -11.65 -7.53 -18.51
N PHE A 102 -12.24 -7.64 -17.31
CA PHE A 102 -11.64 -8.33 -16.16
C PHE A 102 -11.39 -9.82 -16.46
N LEU A 103 -12.39 -10.53 -17.03
CA LEU A 103 -12.24 -11.94 -17.41
C LEU A 103 -11.16 -12.16 -18.47
N LYS A 104 -11.04 -11.23 -19.43
CA LYS A 104 -9.98 -11.28 -20.45
C LYS A 104 -8.58 -11.08 -19.84
N TRP A 105 -8.44 -10.12 -18.93
CA TRP A 105 -7.21 -9.89 -18.19
C TRP A 105 -6.84 -11.11 -17.33
N MET A 106 -7.80 -11.69 -16.62
CA MET A 106 -7.64 -12.93 -15.85
C MET A 106 -7.13 -14.09 -16.73
N ALA A 107 -7.75 -14.30 -17.90
CA ALA A 107 -7.33 -15.35 -18.84
C ALA A 107 -5.91 -15.13 -19.37
N GLN A 108 -5.48 -13.87 -19.56
CA GLN A 108 -4.11 -13.53 -19.95
C GLN A 108 -3.11 -13.82 -18.82
N GLN A 109 -3.47 -13.57 -17.56
CA GLN A 109 -2.60 -13.90 -16.42
C GLN A 109 -2.52 -15.41 -16.16
N ALA A 110 -3.62 -16.13 -16.28
CA ALA A 110 -3.66 -17.59 -16.14
C ALA A 110 -2.90 -18.32 -17.28
N GLY A 111 -2.74 -17.67 -18.43
CA GLY A 111 -1.92 -18.14 -19.55
C GLY A 111 -0.43 -17.75 -19.45
N GLY A 112 -0.01 -17.04 -18.40
CA GLY A 112 1.34 -16.51 -18.20
C GLY A 112 2.35 -17.52 -17.64
N VAL A 113 2.43 -18.71 -18.22
CA VAL A 113 3.65 -19.52 -18.19
C VAL A 113 3.97 -19.91 -19.62
N GLN A 114 4.79 -19.08 -20.29
CA GLN A 114 5.78 -19.48 -21.29
C GLN A 114 6.67 -18.29 -21.65
#